data_AF-A0A1T3NIJ4-F1
#
_entry.id   AF-A0A1T3NIJ4-F1
#
_cell.length_a   1.000
_cell.length_b   1.000
_cell.length_c   1.000
_cell.angle_alpha   90.00
_cell.angle_beta   90.00
_cell.angle_gamma   90.00
#
_symmetry.space_group_name_H-M   'P 1'
#
loop_
_entity.id
_entity.type
_entity.pdbx_description
1 polymer ?
#
loop_
_entity_poly.entity_id
_entity_poly.type
_entity_poly.pdbx_seq_one_letter_code
_entity_poly.pdbx_strand_id
1 'polypeptide(L)'
;MREDSLWTALSHTRIRPGHYLWVDARGGPTPDAGYARVERVEHLPADVLFRGADPPAKPPSAFKTAAVVWCQGLPGGLILHRGNHHRVLHAVPRARMEYDEHHPTWEETDTLLRGAALVQDCADPVDDLAPPVTKTARHAATFTKPASALLPGDYLRVHRRHPNTARGVDEGFSRVLWTEHLLEDAVERILTRPRWAHGRLVAVAYADNFDVLLLPDVDVDVLTAPNIERVAMDRGTDTFDDTFRRRFEDATEPDRASALVIDARLRPQPPAGEALLYPTLITDPHERALLLEGIEGLRSVPLSALPYPHHLFKCAHADRVKALVEQYPDAEGADRAAHAHAFSTWGPDDFRACEYHRGDWAAIALAAERALAAGGDTADMADRAGRDPELDDHDRECAASLIYDPIAWSDGDEALVNGQHRLCALRAAGAVSCPVDGRHLPDTVHEAIKATPSAQARAHAAGFWRRYVRGLGRFPLTAARAMRSARVRRRLRDLG
;
A
#
# COMPACT_ATOMS: atom_id res chain seq x y z
N MET A 1 14.32 7.04 -15.73
CA MET A 1 14.17 6.47 -17.09
C MET A 1 13.91 4.98 -16.94
N ARG A 2 12.66 4.55 -17.19
CA ARG A 2 12.13 3.17 -17.39
C ARG A 2 12.24 2.13 -16.25
N GLU A 3 11.36 2.24 -15.25
CA GLU A 3 10.77 1.07 -14.57
C GLU A 3 9.37 0.74 -15.13
N ASP A 4 8.68 1.71 -15.74
CA ASP A 4 7.32 1.53 -16.27
C ASP A 4 7.19 0.60 -17.50
N SER A 5 8.30 0.21 -18.15
CA SER A 5 8.24 -0.64 -19.36
C SER A 5 8.29 -2.15 -19.07
N LEU A 6 8.46 -2.59 -17.82
CA LEU A 6 8.40 -4.01 -17.45
C LEU A 6 6.98 -4.44 -17.04
N TRP A 7 6.16 -3.50 -16.56
CA TRP A 7 4.85 -3.79 -15.97
C TRP A 7 3.74 -4.10 -16.98
N THR A 8 3.81 -3.54 -18.19
CA THR A 8 2.78 -3.74 -19.22
C THR A 8 2.95 -5.05 -20.01
N ALA A 9 4.10 -5.72 -19.91
CA ALA A 9 4.36 -6.98 -20.64
C ALA A 9 3.81 -8.23 -19.92
N LEU A 10 3.42 -8.12 -18.65
CA LEU A 10 3.04 -9.26 -17.80
C LEU A 10 1.57 -9.71 -17.93
N SER A 11 0.73 -9.01 -18.70
CA SER A 11 -0.69 -9.36 -18.88
C SER A 11 -0.93 -10.56 -19.81
N HIS A 12 0.14 -11.16 -20.36
CA HIS A 12 0.06 -12.26 -21.34
C HIS A 12 0.72 -13.57 -20.91
N THR A 13 1.40 -13.64 -19.76
CA THR A 13 1.99 -14.90 -19.30
C THR A 13 0.90 -15.82 -18.77
N ARG A 14 0.54 -16.85 -19.55
CA ARG A 14 -0.27 -17.97 -19.03
C ARG A 14 0.50 -18.63 -17.90
N ILE A 15 -0.02 -18.57 -16.68
CA ILE A 15 0.54 -19.28 -15.53
C ILE A 15 0.47 -20.79 -15.79
N ARG A 16 1.55 -21.50 -15.49
CA ARG A 16 1.76 -22.92 -15.77
C ARG A 16 2.48 -23.58 -14.58
N PRO A 17 2.34 -24.90 -14.41
CA PRO A 17 3.24 -25.67 -13.54
C PRO A 17 4.71 -25.35 -13.84
N GLY A 18 5.54 -25.23 -12.81
CA GLY A 18 6.95 -24.86 -12.88
C GLY A 18 7.25 -23.36 -12.77
N HIS A 19 6.28 -22.47 -13.03
CA HIS A 19 6.47 -21.04 -12.76
C HIS A 19 6.64 -20.77 -11.28
N TYR A 20 7.37 -19.71 -10.93
CA TYR A 20 7.46 -19.20 -9.57
C TYR A 20 6.55 -17.99 -9.44
N LEU A 21 5.43 -18.15 -8.75
CA LEU A 21 4.41 -17.13 -8.57
C LEU A 21 4.65 -16.36 -7.29
N TRP A 22 4.47 -15.05 -7.33
CA TRP A 22 4.48 -14.21 -6.13
C TRP A 22 3.24 -14.49 -5.26
N VAL A 23 3.46 -14.92 -4.02
CA VAL A 23 2.40 -15.34 -3.06
C VAL A 23 2.49 -14.63 -1.71
N ASP A 24 3.55 -13.85 -1.47
CA ASP A 24 3.76 -13.03 -0.27
C ASP A 24 4.54 -11.76 -0.67
N ALA A 25 3.98 -10.56 -0.48
CA ALA A 25 4.61 -9.35 -0.99
C ALA A 25 5.83 -8.87 -0.21
N ARG A 26 6.10 -9.45 0.96
CA ARG A 26 7.24 -9.01 1.75
C ARG A 26 8.49 -9.73 1.29
N GLY A 27 9.15 -9.09 0.33
CA GLY A 27 10.49 -9.45 -0.14
C GLY A 27 11.40 -9.67 1.06
N GLY A 28 11.62 -10.95 1.37
CA GLY A 28 12.66 -11.38 2.28
C GLY A 28 14.05 -10.94 1.78
N PRO A 29 15.13 -11.35 2.45
CA PRO A 29 16.47 -10.86 2.16
C PRO A 29 17.01 -11.25 0.76
N THR A 30 16.19 -11.90 -0.08
CA THR A 30 16.59 -12.50 -1.34
C THR A 30 15.58 -12.15 -2.45
N PRO A 31 16.00 -12.01 -3.71
CA PRO A 31 15.10 -11.67 -4.83
C PRO A 31 13.97 -12.67 -5.09
N ASP A 32 14.14 -13.91 -4.64
CA ASP A 32 13.19 -15.01 -4.78
C ASP A 32 12.28 -15.23 -3.55
N ALA A 33 12.42 -14.38 -2.52
CA ALA A 33 11.57 -14.42 -1.34
C ALA A 33 10.12 -14.05 -1.68
N GLY A 34 9.18 -14.74 -1.04
CA GLY A 34 7.75 -14.55 -1.29
C GLY A 34 7.25 -15.13 -2.61
N TYR A 35 8.09 -15.82 -3.40
CA TYR A 35 7.66 -16.59 -4.56
C TYR A 35 7.55 -18.06 -4.22
N ALA A 36 6.56 -18.76 -4.78
CA ALA A 36 6.36 -20.20 -4.62
C ALA A 36 6.24 -20.88 -6.00
N ARG A 37 6.80 -22.09 -6.14
CA ARG A 37 6.68 -22.86 -7.37
C ARG A 37 5.23 -23.30 -7.56
N VAL A 38 4.65 -23.01 -8.70
CA VAL A 38 3.35 -23.52 -9.12
C VAL A 38 3.52 -25.00 -9.45
N GLU A 39 2.85 -25.88 -8.71
CA GLU A 39 2.89 -27.33 -8.92
C GLU A 39 1.73 -27.77 -9.82
N ARG A 40 0.57 -27.13 -9.68
CA ARG A 40 -0.65 -27.48 -10.44
C ARG A 40 -1.49 -26.24 -10.72
N VAL A 41 -2.14 -26.22 -11.88
CA VAL A 41 -3.10 -25.17 -12.27
C VAL A 41 -4.41 -25.83 -12.72
N GLU A 42 -5.51 -25.44 -12.07
CA GLU A 42 -6.88 -25.87 -12.38
C GLU A 42 -7.67 -24.67 -12.92
N HIS A 43 -8.04 -24.70 -14.19
CA HIS A 43 -8.91 -23.70 -14.78
C HIS A 43 -10.37 -23.97 -14.47
N LEU A 44 -11.04 -22.99 -13.88
CA LEU A 44 -12.44 -23.08 -13.53
C LEU A 44 -13.34 -22.52 -14.64
N PRO A 45 -14.49 -23.17 -14.92
CA PRO A 45 -15.60 -22.52 -15.60
C PRO A 45 -16.06 -21.30 -14.80
N ALA A 46 -16.51 -20.25 -15.49
CA ALA A 46 -16.81 -18.94 -14.88
C ALA A 46 -17.88 -18.97 -13.77
N ASP A 47 -18.67 -20.04 -13.68
CA ASP A 47 -19.89 -20.16 -12.89
C ASP A 47 -19.81 -21.14 -11.72
N VAL A 48 -18.62 -21.72 -11.45
CA VAL A 48 -18.44 -22.76 -10.40
C VAL A 48 -18.25 -22.18 -9.00
N LEU A 49 -17.60 -21.02 -8.88
CA LEU A 49 -17.34 -20.37 -7.57
C LEU A 49 -18.17 -19.11 -7.33
N PHE A 50 -18.71 -18.49 -8.38
CA PHE A 50 -19.28 -17.15 -8.36
C PHE A 50 -20.72 -17.15 -8.90
N ARG A 51 -21.71 -17.42 -8.06
CA ARG A 51 -23.13 -17.18 -8.39
C ARG A 51 -23.75 -16.35 -7.27
N GLY A 52 -24.27 -15.18 -7.64
CA GLY A 52 -24.94 -14.25 -6.74
C GLY A 52 -25.95 -13.42 -7.53
N ALA A 53 -27.09 -13.13 -6.89
CA ALA A 53 -28.21 -12.40 -7.48
C ALA A 53 -27.79 -10.98 -7.88
N ASP A 54 -28.17 -10.60 -9.10
CA ASP A 54 -27.75 -9.40 -9.84
C ASP A 54 -26.26 -9.36 -10.22
N PRO A 55 -25.89 -9.85 -11.42
CA PRO A 55 -24.65 -9.40 -12.04
C PRO A 55 -24.71 -7.86 -12.11
N PRO A 56 -23.64 -7.12 -11.78
CA PRO A 56 -23.58 -5.70 -12.13
C PRO A 56 -23.97 -5.57 -13.61
N ALA A 57 -24.71 -4.51 -13.98
CA ALA A 57 -25.37 -4.35 -15.29
C ALA A 57 -24.46 -4.59 -16.52
N LYS A 58 -23.14 -4.65 -16.31
CA LYS A 58 -22.21 -5.47 -17.08
C LYS A 58 -21.28 -6.22 -16.11
N PRO A 59 -21.22 -7.57 -16.08
CA PRO A 59 -20.07 -8.23 -15.48
C PRO A 59 -18.85 -7.73 -16.26
N PRO A 60 -17.84 -7.13 -15.62
CA PRO A 60 -16.65 -6.71 -16.34
C PRO A 60 -16.13 -7.91 -17.15
N SER A 61 -15.89 -7.70 -18.44
CA SER A 61 -15.45 -8.76 -19.38
C SER A 61 -14.18 -9.52 -18.93
N ALA A 62 -13.51 -9.00 -17.88
CA ALA A 62 -12.41 -9.61 -17.15
C ALA A 62 -12.78 -10.94 -16.44
N PHE A 63 -14.03 -11.21 -16.05
CA PHE A 63 -14.34 -12.31 -15.13
C PHE A 63 -14.64 -13.68 -15.77
N LYS A 64 -14.30 -13.90 -17.04
CA LYS A 64 -14.74 -15.10 -17.78
C LYS A 64 -13.98 -16.41 -17.47
N THR A 65 -12.93 -16.38 -16.67
CA THR A 65 -12.15 -17.57 -16.28
C THR A 65 -11.37 -17.30 -14.99
N ALA A 66 -11.63 -18.04 -13.91
CA ALA A 66 -10.77 -18.10 -12.74
C ALA A 66 -9.81 -19.30 -12.87
N ALA A 67 -8.67 -19.24 -12.19
CA ALA A 67 -7.77 -20.38 -12.08
C ALA A 67 -7.45 -20.60 -10.60
N VAL A 68 -7.35 -21.85 -10.18
CA VAL A 68 -6.79 -22.19 -8.88
C VAL A 68 -5.39 -22.74 -9.11
N VAL A 69 -4.42 -22.08 -8.49
CA VAL A 69 -3.02 -22.51 -8.53
C VAL A 69 -2.65 -23.13 -7.20
N TRP A 70 -1.98 -24.26 -7.28
CA TRP A 70 -1.46 -24.99 -6.14
C TRP A 70 0.02 -24.76 -6.14
N CYS A 71 0.49 -23.96 -5.19
CA CYS A 71 1.90 -23.63 -5.10
C CYS A 71 2.52 -24.42 -3.96
N GLN A 72 3.79 -24.78 -4.14
CA GLN A 72 4.59 -25.43 -3.14
C GLN A 72 4.64 -24.61 -1.84
N GLY A 73 4.50 -25.29 -0.71
CA GLY A 73 4.59 -24.70 0.61
C GLY A 73 3.39 -23.84 1.02
N LEU A 74 2.37 -23.68 0.16
CA LEU A 74 1.09 -23.09 0.53
C LEU A 74 0.24 -24.12 1.29
N PRO A 75 -0.56 -23.70 2.28
CA PRO A 75 -1.49 -24.58 2.99
C PRO A 75 -2.80 -24.88 2.22
N GLY A 76 -3.01 -24.26 1.05
CA GLY A 76 -4.22 -24.41 0.26
C GLY A 76 -4.07 -23.94 -1.19
N GLY A 77 -5.18 -23.99 -1.94
CA GLY A 77 -5.23 -23.56 -3.34
C GLY A 77 -5.48 -22.05 -3.44
N LEU A 78 -4.70 -21.35 -4.26
CA LEU A 78 -4.82 -19.91 -4.45
C LEU A 78 -5.68 -19.61 -5.68
N ILE A 79 -6.82 -18.95 -5.48
CA ILE A 79 -7.70 -18.51 -6.57
C ILE A 79 -7.14 -17.23 -7.17
N LEU A 80 -6.80 -17.29 -8.46
CA LEU A 80 -6.35 -16.16 -9.26
C LEU A 80 -7.49 -15.63 -10.11
N HIS A 81 -7.66 -14.30 -10.12
CA HIS A 81 -8.62 -13.61 -10.96
C HIS A 81 -7.93 -12.96 -12.17
N ARG A 82 -8.57 -13.03 -13.35
CA ARG A 82 -8.05 -12.38 -14.56
C ARG A 82 -8.04 -10.86 -14.39
N GLY A 83 -6.85 -10.27 -14.50
CA GLY A 83 -6.61 -8.84 -14.25
C GLY A 83 -5.71 -8.59 -13.04
N ASN A 84 -5.57 -9.59 -12.15
CA ASN A 84 -4.54 -9.56 -11.12
C ASN A 84 -3.17 -9.70 -11.80
N HIS A 85 -2.33 -8.67 -11.68
CA HIS A 85 -0.98 -8.67 -12.21
C HIS A 85 -0.09 -9.50 -11.30
N HIS A 86 -0.11 -10.82 -11.47
CA HIS A 86 0.83 -11.67 -10.74
C HIS A 86 2.23 -11.55 -11.32
N ARG A 87 3.19 -11.36 -10.42
CA ARG A 87 4.61 -11.38 -10.77
C ARG A 87 5.03 -12.85 -10.86
N VAL A 88 5.58 -13.21 -12.02
CA VAL A 88 6.26 -14.49 -12.22
C VAL A 88 7.75 -14.22 -12.15
N LEU A 89 8.45 -14.97 -11.30
CA LEU A 89 9.89 -14.89 -11.19
C LEU A 89 10.54 -15.70 -12.31
N HIS A 90 11.47 -15.08 -13.03
CA HIS A 90 12.16 -15.69 -14.18
C HIS A 90 13.51 -16.31 -13.84
N ALA A 91 13.97 -16.18 -12.58
CA ALA A 91 15.22 -16.73 -12.14
C ALA A 91 15.14 -17.20 -10.68
N VAL A 92 15.61 -18.41 -10.38
CA VAL A 92 15.60 -19.02 -9.04
C VAL A 92 16.92 -19.77 -8.83
N PRO A 93 17.50 -19.79 -7.61
CA PRO A 93 18.70 -20.58 -7.37
C PRO A 93 18.47 -22.06 -7.71
N ARG A 94 19.37 -22.66 -8.49
CA ARG A 94 19.24 -24.05 -8.96
C ARG A 94 18.99 -25.06 -7.84
N ALA A 95 19.68 -24.93 -6.71
CA ALA A 95 19.49 -25.82 -5.56
C ALA A 95 18.06 -25.78 -4.99
N ARG A 96 17.42 -24.61 -5.05
CA ARG A 96 16.01 -24.46 -4.68
C ARG A 96 15.11 -25.09 -5.72
N MET A 97 15.34 -24.85 -7.01
CA MET A 97 14.55 -25.50 -8.07
C MET A 97 14.59 -27.02 -7.98
N GLU A 98 15.78 -27.59 -7.81
CA GLU A 98 15.97 -29.03 -7.66
C GLU A 98 15.26 -29.53 -6.40
N TYR A 99 15.36 -28.83 -5.27
CA TYR A 99 14.61 -29.20 -4.07
C TYR A 99 13.09 -29.18 -4.31
N ASP A 100 12.60 -28.10 -4.90
CA ASP A 100 11.17 -27.86 -5.14
C ASP A 100 10.54 -28.88 -6.10
N GLU A 101 11.33 -29.37 -7.06
CA GLU A 101 10.93 -30.45 -7.98
C GLU A 101 10.84 -31.82 -7.28
N HIS A 102 11.76 -32.10 -6.35
CA HIS A 102 11.82 -33.39 -5.64
C HIS A 102 10.96 -33.47 -4.37
N HIS A 103 10.41 -32.33 -3.91
CA HIS A 103 9.63 -32.24 -2.68
C HIS A 103 8.31 -31.48 -2.94
N PRO A 104 7.41 -32.01 -3.79
CA PRO A 104 6.14 -31.38 -4.04
C PRO A 104 5.28 -31.35 -2.77
N THR A 105 4.54 -30.26 -2.58
CA THR A 105 3.56 -30.14 -1.48
C THR A 105 2.24 -30.82 -1.84
N TRP A 106 1.88 -30.78 -3.12
CA TRP A 106 0.63 -31.30 -3.65
C TRP A 106 0.91 -32.49 -4.57
N GLU A 107 0.94 -33.69 -3.99
CA GLU A 107 1.22 -34.95 -4.71
C GLU A 107 0.07 -35.41 -5.64
N GLU A 108 -1.11 -34.81 -5.51
CA GLU A 108 -2.30 -35.25 -6.24
C GLU A 108 -2.31 -34.74 -7.69
N THR A 109 -2.47 -35.65 -8.64
CA THR A 109 -2.50 -35.32 -10.08
C THR A 109 -3.90 -35.01 -10.62
N ASP A 110 -4.96 -35.36 -9.89
CA ASP A 110 -6.35 -35.15 -10.32
C ASP A 110 -6.89 -33.78 -9.89
N THR A 111 -7.85 -33.25 -10.64
CA THR A 111 -8.56 -32.00 -10.29
C THR A 111 -9.26 -32.13 -8.94
N LEU A 112 -9.05 -31.17 -8.05
CA LEU A 112 -9.80 -31.07 -6.82
C LEU A 112 -11.16 -30.38 -7.04
N LEU A 113 -11.23 -29.47 -8.01
CA LEU A 113 -12.42 -28.66 -8.26
C LEU A 113 -13.29 -29.29 -9.35
N ARG A 114 -14.59 -29.39 -9.10
CA ARG A 114 -15.55 -30.01 -10.02
C ARG A 114 -15.66 -29.18 -11.30
N GLY A 115 -15.52 -29.84 -12.44
CA GLY A 115 -15.60 -29.19 -13.75
C GLY A 115 -14.35 -28.40 -14.13
N ALA A 116 -13.30 -28.40 -13.29
CA ALA A 116 -12.04 -27.78 -13.65
C ALA A 116 -11.29 -28.58 -14.72
N ALA A 117 -10.44 -27.89 -15.48
CA ALA A 117 -9.50 -28.50 -16.42
C ALA A 117 -8.06 -28.28 -15.96
N LEU A 118 -7.23 -29.33 -16.03
CA LEU A 118 -5.80 -29.24 -15.70
C LEU A 118 -5.00 -28.63 -16.84
N VAL A 119 -4.05 -27.75 -16.50
CA VAL A 119 -2.98 -27.34 -17.42
C VAL A 119 -1.86 -28.38 -17.34
N GLN A 120 -1.56 -29.03 -18.46
CA GLN A 120 -0.52 -30.07 -18.54
C GLN A 120 0.85 -29.54 -18.99
N ASP A 121 0.90 -28.37 -19.62
CA ASP A 121 2.15 -27.80 -20.11
C ASP A 121 2.95 -27.19 -18.95
N CYS A 122 4.15 -27.71 -18.72
CA CYS A 122 5.11 -27.10 -17.80
C CYS A 122 5.76 -25.86 -18.43
N ALA A 123 6.13 -24.90 -17.59
CA ALA A 123 6.98 -23.80 -17.97
C ALA A 123 8.42 -24.25 -18.26
N ASP A 124 9.10 -23.49 -19.11
CA ASP A 124 10.54 -23.64 -19.32
C ASP A 124 11.30 -23.37 -18.01
N PRO A 125 12.48 -23.99 -17.82
CA PRO A 125 13.30 -23.76 -16.64
C PRO A 125 13.64 -22.26 -16.49
N VAL A 126 13.54 -21.78 -15.26
CA VAL A 126 13.94 -20.41 -14.88
C VAL A 126 15.46 -20.28 -14.83
N ASP A 127 15.98 -19.07 -15.06
CA ASP A 127 17.41 -18.79 -15.03
C ASP A 127 18.00 -19.01 -13.61
N ASP A 128 19.29 -19.31 -13.52
CA ASP A 128 19.95 -19.58 -12.23
C ASP A 128 20.34 -18.28 -11.51
N LEU A 129 19.88 -18.11 -10.27
CA LEU A 129 20.31 -17.01 -9.40
C LEU A 129 21.45 -17.47 -8.48
N ALA A 130 22.36 -16.54 -8.18
CA ALA A 130 23.36 -16.76 -7.15
C ALA A 130 22.69 -17.12 -5.81
N PRO A 131 23.22 -18.11 -5.06
CA PRO A 131 22.63 -18.54 -3.81
C PRO A 131 22.69 -17.43 -2.76
N PRO A 132 21.69 -17.34 -1.87
CA PRO A 132 21.62 -16.28 -0.88
C PRO A 132 22.70 -16.42 0.21
N VAL A 133 23.19 -15.29 0.71
CA VAL A 133 24.28 -15.22 1.72
C VAL A 133 23.75 -14.99 3.15
N THR A 134 22.46 -14.74 3.31
CA THR A 134 21.86 -14.42 4.62
C THR A 134 21.35 -15.66 5.34
N LYS A 135 21.84 -15.88 6.56
CA LYS A 135 21.32 -16.90 7.49
C LYS A 135 20.61 -16.22 8.64
N THR A 136 19.34 -16.55 8.85
CA THR A 136 18.60 -16.11 10.03
C THR A 136 18.84 -17.08 11.18
N ALA A 137 19.25 -16.57 12.34
CA ALA A 137 19.61 -17.39 13.50
C ALA A 137 18.39 -18.02 14.20
N ARG A 138 17.22 -17.37 14.13
CA ARG A 138 15.96 -17.82 14.73
C ARG A 138 14.76 -17.22 13.99
N HIS A 139 13.71 -18.02 13.79
CA HIS A 139 12.43 -17.56 13.23
C HIS A 139 11.43 -17.18 14.32
N ALA A 140 10.40 -16.43 13.93
CA ALA A 140 9.28 -16.07 14.78
C ALA A 140 8.57 -17.31 15.34
N ALA A 141 8.10 -17.20 16.58
CA ALA A 141 7.31 -18.21 17.26
C ALA A 141 5.92 -18.31 16.63
N THR A 142 5.44 -19.54 16.53
CA THR A 142 4.18 -19.89 15.89
C THR A 142 3.37 -20.81 16.78
N PHE A 143 2.07 -20.80 16.59
CA PHE A 143 1.16 -21.79 17.16
C PHE A 143 0.21 -22.28 16.08
N THR A 144 -0.42 -23.43 16.31
CA THR A 144 -1.38 -24.00 15.38
C THR A 144 -2.81 -23.80 15.90
N LYS A 145 -3.73 -23.57 14.97
CA LYS A 145 -5.18 -23.62 15.23
C LYS A 145 -5.92 -24.06 13.97
N PRO A 146 -7.17 -24.55 14.09
CA PRO A 146 -7.96 -24.89 12.91
C PRO A 146 -8.14 -23.69 11.98
N ALA A 147 -8.15 -23.92 10.66
CA ALA A 147 -8.37 -22.86 9.67
C ALA A 147 -9.69 -22.13 9.91
N SER A 148 -10.74 -22.83 10.35
CA SER A 148 -12.03 -22.24 10.71
C SER A 148 -12.02 -21.30 11.92
N ALA A 149 -10.91 -21.27 12.67
CA ALA A 149 -10.70 -20.35 13.80
C ALA A 149 -9.79 -19.16 13.43
N LEU A 150 -9.46 -18.97 12.16
CA LEU A 150 -8.73 -17.79 11.68
C LEU A 150 -9.55 -16.52 11.87
N LEU A 151 -8.90 -15.48 12.38
CA LEU A 151 -9.46 -14.17 12.63
C LEU A 151 -8.80 -13.12 11.72
N PRO A 152 -9.56 -12.12 11.24
CA PRO A 152 -8.95 -10.91 10.69
C PRO A 152 -7.91 -10.33 11.67
N GLY A 153 -6.70 -10.07 11.17
CA GLY A 153 -5.53 -9.64 11.94
C GLY A 153 -4.55 -10.74 12.32
N ASP A 154 -4.90 -12.02 12.19
CA ASP A 154 -3.93 -13.11 12.32
C ASP A 154 -2.87 -13.04 11.24
N TYR A 155 -1.67 -13.52 11.54
CA TYR A 155 -0.62 -13.68 10.54
C TYR A 155 -0.48 -15.16 10.21
N LEU A 156 -1.17 -15.57 9.15
CA LEU A 156 -1.22 -16.95 8.66
C LEU A 156 0.04 -17.26 7.86
N ARG A 157 0.63 -18.46 8.07
CA ARG A 157 1.69 -18.96 7.20
C ARG A 157 1.09 -19.29 5.83
N VAL A 158 1.33 -18.43 4.86
CA VAL A 158 0.90 -18.64 3.47
C VAL A 158 1.95 -19.36 2.64
N HIS A 159 3.23 -19.37 3.05
CA HIS A 159 4.28 -20.02 2.27
C HIS A 159 5.44 -20.56 3.13
N ARG A 160 5.98 -21.72 2.76
CA ARG A 160 7.19 -22.33 3.32
C ARG A 160 8.19 -22.61 2.20
N ARG A 161 9.30 -21.85 2.15
CA ARG A 161 10.35 -22.04 1.13
C ARG A 161 11.57 -22.78 1.65
N HIS A 162 12.29 -23.41 0.71
CA HIS A 162 13.62 -23.97 0.90
C HIS A 162 14.74 -23.00 0.44
N PRO A 163 15.91 -23.01 1.11
CA PRO A 163 16.15 -23.61 2.42
C PRO A 163 15.55 -22.74 3.52
N ASN A 164 15.09 -23.36 4.60
CA ASN A 164 14.50 -22.65 5.73
C ASN A 164 15.47 -21.60 6.33
N THR A 165 16.78 -21.87 6.27
CA THR A 165 17.84 -20.99 6.79
C THR A 165 17.99 -19.67 6.02
N ALA A 166 17.51 -19.58 4.79
CA ALA A 166 17.56 -18.37 3.97
C ALA A 166 16.36 -17.45 4.19
N ARG A 167 15.38 -17.87 5.00
CA ARG A 167 14.16 -17.11 5.25
C ARG A 167 14.37 -15.97 6.25
N GLY A 168 13.68 -14.86 6.05
CA GLY A 168 13.48 -13.85 7.08
C GLY A 168 12.81 -14.40 8.35
N VAL A 169 12.75 -13.59 9.41
CA VAL A 169 12.24 -13.97 10.74
C VAL A 169 10.78 -14.47 10.65
N ASP A 170 9.94 -13.74 9.94
CA ASP A 170 8.51 -14.02 9.70
C ASP A 170 8.17 -14.04 8.19
N GLU A 171 9.14 -14.36 7.34
CA GLU A 171 8.90 -14.54 5.90
C GLU A 171 7.91 -15.68 5.66
N GLY A 172 6.98 -15.51 4.72
CA GLY A 172 5.95 -16.50 4.38
C GLY A 172 4.72 -16.44 5.30
N PHE A 173 4.62 -15.41 6.14
CA PHE A 173 3.39 -15.07 6.86
C PHE A 173 2.73 -13.88 6.20
N SER A 174 1.40 -13.83 6.18
CA SER A 174 0.64 -12.67 5.72
C SER A 174 -0.54 -12.41 6.65
N ARG A 175 -0.89 -11.12 6.84
CA ARG A 175 -2.00 -10.73 7.70
C ARG A 175 -3.33 -11.13 7.04
N VAL A 176 -4.14 -11.91 7.73
CA VAL A 176 -5.51 -12.21 7.33
C VAL A 176 -6.33 -10.93 7.36
N LEU A 177 -6.88 -10.54 6.23
CA LEU A 177 -7.78 -9.38 6.12
C LEU A 177 -9.23 -9.80 6.33
N TRP A 178 -9.57 -11.01 5.89
CA TRP A 178 -10.94 -11.49 5.85
C TRP A 178 -10.98 -13.01 5.71
N THR A 179 -12.05 -13.61 6.23
CA THR A 179 -12.32 -15.05 6.21
C THR A 179 -13.80 -15.34 5.96
N GLU A 180 -14.07 -16.40 5.22
CA GLU A 180 -15.41 -16.93 4.96
C GLU A 180 -15.42 -18.46 5.02
N HIS A 181 -16.56 -19.04 5.42
CA HIS A 181 -16.75 -20.48 5.50
C HIS A 181 -17.78 -20.96 4.48
N LEU A 182 -17.37 -21.86 3.60
CA LEU A 182 -18.29 -22.61 2.76
C LEU A 182 -18.73 -23.87 3.51
N LEU A 183 -20.04 -24.03 3.65
CA LEU A 183 -20.66 -25.15 4.36
C LEU A 183 -20.65 -26.44 3.53
N GLU A 184 -20.97 -27.56 4.18
CA GLU A 184 -20.88 -28.91 3.63
C GLU A 184 -21.54 -29.06 2.25
N ASP A 185 -22.77 -28.56 2.07
CA ASP A 185 -23.48 -28.61 0.79
C ASP A 185 -22.72 -27.88 -0.34
N ALA A 186 -22.12 -26.72 -0.04
CA ALA A 186 -21.32 -25.97 -1.01
C ALA A 186 -20.01 -26.71 -1.31
N VAL A 187 -19.38 -27.29 -0.30
CA VAL A 187 -18.17 -28.12 -0.44
C VAL A 187 -18.43 -29.32 -1.36
N GLU A 188 -19.56 -30.01 -1.19
CA GLU A 188 -19.92 -31.17 -2.04
C GLU A 188 -20.13 -30.80 -3.52
N ARG A 189 -20.70 -29.61 -3.77
CA ARG A 189 -20.89 -29.08 -5.12
C ARG A 189 -19.57 -28.70 -5.78
N ILE A 190 -18.69 -28.02 -5.04
CA ILE A 190 -17.46 -27.42 -5.58
C ILE A 190 -16.33 -28.44 -5.72
N LEU A 191 -16.20 -29.38 -4.78
CA LEU A 191 -15.09 -30.33 -4.77
C LEU A 191 -15.46 -31.66 -5.45
N THR A 192 -14.50 -32.23 -6.17
CA THR A 192 -14.56 -33.63 -6.63
C THR A 192 -14.40 -34.61 -5.46
N ARG A 193 -13.72 -34.18 -4.39
CA ARG A 193 -13.39 -34.98 -3.20
C ARG A 193 -13.69 -34.18 -1.91
N PRO A 194 -14.96 -34.12 -1.46
CA PRO A 194 -15.38 -33.27 -0.34
C PRO A 194 -14.63 -33.53 0.97
N ARG A 195 -14.20 -34.78 1.19
CA ARG A 195 -13.38 -35.18 2.35
C ARG A 195 -12.09 -34.37 2.51
N TRP A 196 -11.55 -33.80 1.43
CA TRP A 196 -10.36 -32.95 1.49
C TRP A 196 -10.59 -31.71 2.35
N ALA A 197 -11.81 -31.17 2.37
CA ALA A 197 -12.15 -30.00 3.17
C ALA A 197 -12.33 -30.30 4.66
N HIS A 198 -12.34 -31.57 5.09
CA HIS A 198 -12.63 -31.92 6.49
C HIS A 198 -13.98 -31.34 7.00
N GLY A 199 -14.97 -31.29 6.11
CA GLY A 199 -16.32 -30.79 6.39
C GLY A 199 -16.54 -29.30 6.11
N ARG A 200 -15.48 -28.51 5.92
CA ARG A 200 -15.59 -27.06 5.66
C ARG A 200 -14.44 -26.52 4.83
N LEU A 201 -14.75 -25.66 3.87
CA LEU A 201 -13.72 -24.88 3.16
C LEU A 201 -13.67 -23.48 3.73
N VAL A 202 -12.46 -22.99 4.03
CA VAL A 202 -12.23 -21.64 4.53
C VAL A 202 -11.59 -20.81 3.42
N ALA A 203 -12.30 -19.79 2.95
CA ALA A 203 -11.78 -18.79 2.03
C ALA A 203 -11.08 -17.69 2.85
N VAL A 204 -9.85 -17.37 2.50
CA VAL A 204 -9.02 -16.39 3.22
C VAL A 204 -8.47 -15.35 2.25
N ALA A 205 -8.77 -14.08 2.51
CA ALA A 205 -8.04 -12.97 1.91
C ALA A 205 -6.96 -12.50 2.88
N TYR A 206 -5.77 -12.23 2.38
CA TYR A 206 -4.64 -11.81 3.17
C TYR A 206 -3.99 -10.56 2.55
N ALA A 207 -3.31 -9.79 3.38
CA ALA A 207 -2.63 -8.57 3.00
C ALA A 207 -1.67 -8.86 1.85
N ASP A 208 -1.36 -7.81 1.08
CA ASP A 208 -0.33 -7.87 0.06
C ASP A 208 -0.64 -8.79 -1.15
N ASN A 209 -1.83 -9.42 -1.19
CA ASN A 209 -2.32 -10.15 -2.35
C ASN A 209 -3.83 -9.91 -2.59
N PHE A 210 -4.24 -9.79 -3.85
CA PHE A 210 -5.64 -9.62 -4.27
C PHE A 210 -6.35 -10.96 -4.57
N ASP A 211 -5.76 -12.04 -4.08
CA ASP A 211 -6.21 -13.43 -4.30
C ASP A 211 -6.89 -14.00 -3.06
N VAL A 212 -7.62 -15.11 -3.27
CA VAL A 212 -8.26 -15.85 -2.18
C VAL A 212 -7.58 -17.21 -2.01
N LEU A 213 -7.11 -17.47 -0.81
CA LEU A 213 -6.59 -18.78 -0.43
C LEU A 213 -7.73 -19.68 0.07
N LEU A 214 -7.90 -20.83 -0.57
CA LEU A 214 -8.85 -21.87 -0.18
C LEU A 214 -8.16 -22.90 0.71
N LEU A 215 -8.56 -22.94 1.98
CA LEU A 215 -8.01 -23.85 2.98
C LEU A 215 -9.03 -24.95 3.34
N PRO A 216 -8.61 -26.21 3.45
CA PRO A 216 -9.41 -27.19 4.16
C PRO A 216 -9.41 -26.86 5.67
N ASP A 217 -10.40 -27.34 6.42
CA ASP A 217 -10.47 -27.10 7.87
C ASP A 217 -9.48 -27.99 8.65
N VAL A 218 -8.20 -27.68 8.48
CA VAL A 218 -7.06 -28.33 9.13
C VAL A 218 -6.30 -27.33 10.00
N ASP A 219 -5.39 -27.83 10.84
CA ASP A 219 -4.52 -26.96 11.63
C ASP A 219 -3.58 -26.15 10.72
N VAL A 220 -3.57 -24.83 10.93
CA VAL A 220 -2.72 -23.87 10.22
C VAL A 220 -1.79 -23.15 11.20
N ASP A 221 -0.60 -22.78 10.72
CA ASP A 221 0.38 -22.01 11.49
C ASP A 221 0.01 -20.53 11.51
N VAL A 222 -0.02 -19.93 12.70
CA VAL A 222 -0.19 -18.49 12.90
C VAL A 222 0.95 -17.95 13.77
N LEU A 223 1.40 -16.72 13.53
CA LEU A 223 2.37 -16.06 14.41
C LEU A 223 1.79 -15.89 15.81
N THR A 224 2.59 -16.25 16.83
CA THR A 224 2.23 -16.01 18.23
C THR A 224 2.16 -14.51 18.52
N ALA A 225 3.18 -13.76 18.08
CA ALA A 225 3.23 -12.30 18.12
C ALA A 225 3.90 -11.75 16.85
N PRO A 226 3.17 -11.03 15.99
CA PRO A 226 3.77 -10.34 14.84
C PRO A 226 4.61 -9.14 15.26
N ASN A 227 5.53 -8.72 14.39
CA ASN A 227 6.25 -7.45 14.54
C ASN A 227 5.25 -6.28 14.63
N ILE A 228 5.39 -5.40 15.63
CA ILE A 228 4.50 -4.25 15.80
C ILE A 228 4.59 -3.24 14.65
N GLU A 229 5.78 -3.01 14.07
CA GLU A 229 5.96 -2.14 12.91
C GLU A 229 5.25 -2.73 11.68
N ARG A 230 5.30 -4.06 11.56
CA ARG A 230 4.56 -4.78 10.53
C ARG A 230 3.05 -4.61 10.69
N VAL A 231 2.54 -4.83 11.91
CA VAL A 231 1.12 -4.61 12.23
C VAL A 231 0.67 -3.20 11.89
N ALA A 232 1.49 -2.20 12.22
CA ALA A 232 1.15 -0.81 11.93
C ALA A 232 1.14 -0.49 10.43
N MET A 233 2.09 -1.04 9.65
CA MET A 233 2.09 -0.91 8.18
C MET A 233 0.89 -1.61 7.55
N ASP A 234 0.58 -2.84 7.98
CA ASP A 234 -0.51 -3.65 7.43
C ASP A 234 -1.90 -3.07 7.77
N ARG A 235 -2.03 -2.26 8.82
CA ARG A 235 -3.29 -1.52 9.11
C ARG A 235 -3.57 -0.42 8.09
N GLY A 236 -2.53 0.17 7.49
CA GLY A 236 -2.69 1.15 6.41
C GLY A 236 -3.36 0.56 5.16
N THR A 237 -3.38 -0.77 5.02
CA THR A 237 -4.03 -1.50 3.93
C THR A 237 -5.40 -2.09 4.32
N ASP A 238 -6.03 -1.59 5.39
CA ASP A 238 -7.36 -2.06 5.83
C ASP A 238 -8.47 -1.78 4.79
N THR A 239 -8.18 -1.03 3.72
CA THR A 239 -9.03 -0.82 2.54
C THR A 239 -9.06 -2.06 1.63
N PHE A 240 -9.41 -3.23 2.19
CA PHE A 240 -9.79 -4.36 1.37
C PHE A 240 -11.11 -4.05 0.67
N ASP A 241 -11.11 -4.07 -0.66
CA ASP A 241 -12.28 -3.76 -1.48
C ASP A 241 -13.42 -4.75 -1.19
N ASP A 242 -14.52 -4.23 -0.62
CA ASP A 242 -15.74 -4.98 -0.29
C ASP A 242 -16.35 -5.73 -1.49
N THR A 243 -16.00 -5.36 -2.73
CA THR A 243 -16.43 -6.09 -3.94
C THR A 243 -15.82 -7.48 -4.05
N PHE A 244 -14.75 -7.79 -3.30
CA PHE A 244 -14.20 -9.14 -3.19
C PHE A 244 -14.92 -9.99 -2.14
N ARG A 245 -15.52 -9.37 -1.10
CA ARG A 245 -16.22 -10.08 -0.02
C ARG A 245 -17.46 -10.84 -0.49
N ARG A 246 -18.10 -10.44 -1.59
CA ARG A 246 -19.45 -10.95 -1.97
C ARG A 246 -19.45 -12.05 -3.04
N ARG A 247 -18.44 -12.92 -3.05
CA ARG A 247 -18.13 -13.74 -4.23
C ARG A 247 -18.45 -15.23 -4.12
N PHE A 248 -18.40 -15.84 -2.95
CA PHE A 248 -18.74 -17.27 -2.80
C PHE A 248 -20.22 -17.43 -2.48
N GLU A 249 -20.93 -18.20 -3.31
CA GLU A 249 -22.31 -18.60 -3.05
C GLU A 249 -22.36 -19.47 -1.79
N ASP A 250 -23.33 -19.24 -0.91
CA ASP A 250 -23.52 -19.98 0.36
C ASP A 250 -22.32 -19.92 1.33
N ALA A 251 -21.44 -18.92 1.18
CA ALA A 251 -20.44 -18.62 2.18
C ALA A 251 -21.06 -17.88 3.36
N THR A 252 -20.59 -18.22 4.56
CA THR A 252 -21.02 -17.60 5.81
C THR A 252 -19.83 -16.95 6.51
N GLU A 253 -20.07 -15.81 7.14
CA GLU A 253 -19.08 -15.22 8.03
C GLU A 253 -18.79 -16.19 9.20
N PRO A 254 -17.51 -16.37 9.57
CA PRO A 254 -17.15 -17.18 10.72
C PRO A 254 -17.80 -16.64 12.00
N ASP A 255 -18.20 -17.54 12.90
CA ASP A 255 -18.58 -17.13 14.26
C ASP A 255 -17.34 -16.58 14.99
N ARG A 256 -17.25 -15.26 15.00
CA ARG A 256 -16.15 -14.52 15.62
C ARG A 256 -16.01 -14.83 17.11
N ALA A 257 -17.12 -15.04 17.83
CA ALA A 257 -17.05 -15.32 19.27
C ALA A 257 -16.42 -16.70 19.51
N SER A 258 -16.84 -17.71 18.76
CA SER A 258 -16.24 -19.05 18.83
C SER A 258 -14.76 -19.04 18.42
N ALA A 259 -14.40 -18.34 17.33
CA ALA A 259 -13.01 -18.21 16.90
C ALA A 259 -12.12 -17.52 17.94
N LEU A 260 -12.61 -16.46 18.60
CA LEU A 260 -11.91 -15.79 19.70
C LEU A 260 -11.70 -16.71 20.92
N VAL A 261 -12.69 -17.54 21.28
CA VAL A 261 -12.54 -18.52 22.37
C VAL A 261 -11.48 -19.56 22.04
N ILE A 262 -11.46 -20.07 20.79
CA ILE A 262 -10.44 -21.03 20.34
C ILE A 262 -9.06 -20.37 20.35
N ASP A 263 -8.93 -19.16 19.82
CA ASP A 263 -7.68 -18.42 19.77
C ASP A 263 -7.13 -18.17 21.18
N ALA A 264 -7.95 -17.64 22.09
CA ALA A 264 -7.55 -17.37 23.48
C ALA A 264 -7.11 -18.65 24.23
N ARG A 265 -7.66 -19.81 23.88
CA ARG A 265 -7.28 -21.10 24.47
C ARG A 265 -5.96 -21.63 23.91
N LEU A 266 -5.71 -21.43 22.61
CA LEU A 266 -4.58 -22.06 21.91
C LEU A 266 -3.34 -21.15 21.82
N ARG A 267 -3.52 -19.82 21.80
CA ARG A 267 -2.42 -18.87 21.61
C ARG A 267 -1.52 -18.85 22.85
N PRO A 268 -0.26 -19.26 22.75
CA PRO A 268 0.67 -19.20 23.86
C PRO A 268 1.13 -17.76 24.11
N GLN A 269 1.71 -17.51 25.27
CA GLN A 269 2.47 -16.28 25.48
C GLN A 269 3.69 -16.25 24.55
N PRO A 270 4.02 -15.10 23.93
CA PRO A 270 5.23 -14.98 23.12
C PRO A 270 6.48 -15.30 23.96
N PRO A 271 7.47 -16.03 23.40
CA PRO A 271 8.72 -16.28 24.11
C PRO A 271 9.44 -14.97 24.49
N ALA A 272 10.25 -15.03 25.55
CA ALA A 272 11.08 -13.89 25.93
C ALA A 272 11.99 -13.46 24.75
N GLY A 273 12.04 -12.15 24.49
CA GLY A 273 12.83 -11.57 23.41
C GLY A 273 12.26 -11.75 22.00
N GLU A 274 11.01 -12.23 21.84
CA GLU A 274 10.36 -12.37 20.53
C GLU A 274 10.36 -11.05 19.74
N ALA A 275 10.04 -9.94 20.42
CA ALA A 275 10.06 -8.61 19.82
C ALA A 275 11.45 -8.17 19.33
N LEU A 276 12.53 -8.71 19.91
CA LEU A 276 13.92 -8.39 19.54
C LEU A 276 14.39 -9.13 18.29
N LEU A 277 13.63 -10.12 17.81
CA LEU A 277 13.96 -10.83 16.57
C LEU A 277 13.80 -9.93 15.35
N TYR A 278 12.88 -8.98 15.42
CA TYR A 278 12.50 -8.15 14.28
C TYR A 278 13.41 -6.92 14.20
N PRO A 279 14.23 -6.79 13.14
CA PRO A 279 14.96 -5.56 12.92
C PRO A 279 13.95 -4.44 12.64
N THR A 280 14.14 -3.30 13.29
CA THR A 280 13.39 -2.09 12.97
C THR A 280 13.73 -1.66 11.54
N LEU A 281 12.71 -1.52 10.70
CA LEU A 281 12.88 -1.07 9.32
C LEU A 281 12.97 0.46 9.24
N ILE A 282 12.41 1.14 10.25
CA ILE A 282 12.34 2.61 10.34
C ILE A 282 13.39 3.12 11.31
N THR A 283 14.53 3.55 10.76
CA THR A 283 15.66 4.03 11.57
C THR A 283 15.40 5.38 12.23
N ASP A 284 14.49 6.20 11.68
CA ASP A 284 14.12 7.49 12.28
C ASP A 284 13.13 7.27 13.45
N PRO A 285 13.48 7.65 14.69
CA PRO A 285 12.58 7.50 15.83
C PRO A 285 11.24 8.22 15.67
N HIS A 286 11.21 9.35 14.97
CA HIS A 286 10.00 10.13 14.74
C HIS A 286 9.08 9.44 13.74
N GLU A 287 9.61 8.98 12.60
CA GLU A 287 8.83 8.18 11.64
C GLU A 287 8.29 6.91 12.28
N ARG A 288 9.10 6.27 13.15
CA ARG A 288 8.68 5.07 13.86
C ARG A 288 7.58 5.37 14.88
N ALA A 289 7.71 6.45 15.65
CA ALA A 289 6.67 6.89 16.57
C ALA A 289 5.38 7.20 15.79
N LEU A 290 5.48 7.95 14.70
CA LEU A 290 4.33 8.24 13.84
C LEU A 290 3.67 6.96 13.32
N LEU A 291 4.45 5.98 12.86
CA LEU A 291 3.90 4.70 12.40
C LEU A 291 3.11 3.99 13.52
N LEU A 292 3.69 3.89 14.72
CA LEU A 292 3.19 3.05 15.81
C LEU A 292 2.12 3.72 16.68
N GLU A 293 2.22 5.02 16.88
CA GLU A 293 1.45 5.82 17.83
C GLU A 293 0.63 6.90 17.12
N GLY A 294 0.89 7.14 15.83
CA GLY A 294 0.15 8.12 15.05
C GLY A 294 -1.31 7.73 14.85
N ILE A 295 -2.17 8.74 14.89
CA ILE A 295 -3.59 8.64 14.62
C ILE A 295 -3.87 9.22 13.23
N GLU A 296 -4.84 8.64 12.53
CA GLU A 296 -5.37 9.17 11.26
C GLU A 296 -6.53 10.12 11.56
N GLY A 297 -6.68 11.16 10.75
CA GLY A 297 -7.87 12.01 10.76
C GLY A 297 -7.61 13.47 10.45
N LEU A 298 -8.73 14.18 10.32
CA LEU A 298 -8.77 15.60 9.97
C LEU A 298 -8.34 16.48 11.16
N ARG A 299 -7.36 17.34 10.94
CA ARG A 299 -6.85 18.31 11.93
C ARG A 299 -6.51 19.65 11.28
N SER A 300 -6.43 20.70 12.10
CA SER A 300 -5.93 22.00 11.65
C SER A 300 -4.40 21.97 11.60
N VAL A 301 -3.81 22.31 10.46
CA VAL A 301 -2.35 22.39 10.28
C VAL A 301 -1.98 23.78 9.74
N PRO A 302 -0.99 24.48 10.33
CA PRO A 302 -0.47 25.71 9.75
C PRO A 302 0.07 25.47 8.34
N LEU A 303 -0.27 26.35 7.41
CA LEU A 303 0.20 26.20 6.02
C LEU A 303 1.72 26.20 5.93
N SER A 304 2.43 26.82 6.88
CA SER A 304 3.89 26.84 6.92
C SER A 304 4.52 25.47 7.17
N ALA A 305 3.80 24.54 7.79
CA ALA A 305 4.28 23.18 8.05
C ALA A 305 4.12 22.25 6.83
N LEU A 306 3.16 22.55 5.95
CA LEU A 306 2.86 21.73 4.79
C LEU A 306 3.92 21.87 3.69
N PRO A 307 4.28 20.80 2.96
CA PRO A 307 5.21 20.89 1.84
C PRO A 307 4.66 21.76 0.71
N TYR A 308 5.56 22.24 -0.16
CA TYR A 308 5.11 22.95 -1.36
C TYR A 308 4.47 21.99 -2.36
N PRO A 309 3.45 22.45 -3.11
CA PRO A 309 2.84 21.66 -4.17
C PRO A 309 3.85 21.09 -5.18
N HIS A 310 3.49 19.96 -5.79
CA HIS A 310 4.18 19.37 -6.93
C HIS A 310 3.16 18.95 -7.99
N HIS A 311 3.61 18.68 -9.22
CA HIS A 311 2.79 18.15 -10.33
C HIS A 311 1.39 18.79 -10.47
N LEU A 312 1.29 20.14 -10.44
CA LEU A 312 0.01 20.86 -10.51
C LEU A 312 -0.72 20.66 -11.86
N PHE A 313 -1.45 19.55 -11.98
CA PHE A 313 -2.24 19.20 -13.15
C PHE A 313 -3.31 20.26 -13.43
N LYS A 314 -3.46 20.72 -14.68
CA LYS A 314 -4.37 21.83 -15.08
C LYS A 314 -4.05 23.20 -14.48
N CYS A 315 -2.88 23.41 -13.88
CA CYS A 315 -2.43 24.76 -13.53
C CYS A 315 -2.20 25.59 -14.80
N ALA A 316 -2.66 26.85 -14.80
CA ALA A 316 -2.32 27.80 -15.86
C ALA A 316 -0.81 28.02 -16.04
N HIS A 317 -0.03 27.77 -14.97
CA HIS A 317 1.43 27.92 -14.96
C HIS A 317 2.19 26.59 -15.07
N ALA A 318 1.52 25.49 -15.39
CA ALA A 318 2.14 24.16 -15.41
C ALA A 318 3.41 24.11 -16.28
N ASP A 319 3.39 24.71 -17.47
CA ASP A 319 4.55 24.73 -18.38
C ASP A 319 5.71 25.56 -17.83
N ARG A 320 5.42 26.70 -17.19
CA ARG A 320 6.43 27.56 -16.53
C ARG A 320 7.09 26.81 -15.37
N VAL A 321 6.31 26.09 -14.56
CA VAL A 321 6.83 25.26 -13.47
C VAL A 321 7.66 24.11 -14.03
N LYS A 322 7.17 23.38 -15.04
CA LYS A 322 7.89 22.29 -15.68
C LYS A 322 9.25 22.73 -16.22
N ALA A 323 9.29 23.84 -16.96
CA ALA A 323 10.54 24.42 -17.45
C ALA A 323 11.50 24.83 -16.31
N LEU A 324 10.98 25.19 -15.13
CA LEU A 324 11.78 25.46 -13.95
C LEU A 324 12.28 24.17 -13.28
N VAL A 325 11.47 23.11 -13.21
CA VAL A 325 11.85 21.79 -12.69
C VAL A 325 13.02 21.20 -13.48
N GLU A 326 13.02 21.32 -14.82
CA GLU A 326 14.15 20.92 -15.68
C GLU A 326 15.46 21.66 -15.34
N GLN A 327 15.35 22.79 -14.63
CA GLN A 327 16.47 23.59 -14.15
C GLN A 327 16.94 23.20 -12.73
N TYR A 328 16.33 22.23 -12.09
CA TYR A 328 16.77 21.60 -10.84
C TYR A 328 17.50 20.28 -11.13
N PRO A 329 18.36 19.79 -10.23
CA PRO A 329 18.97 18.47 -10.38
C PRO A 329 17.91 17.38 -10.19
N ASP A 330 18.15 16.22 -10.79
CA ASP A 330 17.33 15.02 -10.56
C ASP A 330 17.63 14.47 -9.16
N ALA A 331 16.91 15.00 -8.18
CA ALA A 331 17.06 14.72 -6.76
C ALA A 331 15.70 14.85 -6.07
N GLU A 332 15.54 14.11 -4.99
CA GLU A 332 14.33 14.13 -4.17
C GLU A 332 13.98 15.57 -3.72
N GLY A 333 12.72 15.96 -3.91
CA GLY A 333 12.19 17.28 -3.57
C GLY A 333 12.56 18.41 -4.53
N ALA A 334 13.25 18.13 -5.64
CA ALA A 334 13.59 19.13 -6.65
C ALA A 334 12.36 19.80 -7.28
N ASP A 335 11.32 19.02 -7.55
CA ASP A 335 10.04 19.46 -8.09
C ASP A 335 9.32 20.45 -7.15
N ARG A 336 9.24 20.13 -5.86
CA ARG A 336 8.67 20.97 -4.80
C ARG A 336 9.47 22.25 -4.61
N ALA A 337 10.80 22.15 -4.63
CA ALA A 337 11.68 23.30 -4.53
C ALA A 337 11.60 24.22 -5.76
N ALA A 338 11.41 23.67 -6.95
CA ALA A 338 11.14 24.43 -8.17
C ALA A 338 9.78 25.11 -8.10
N HIS A 339 8.75 24.42 -7.61
CA HIS A 339 7.43 25.02 -7.41
C HIS A 339 7.47 26.17 -6.39
N ALA A 340 8.14 25.99 -5.25
CA ALA A 340 8.35 27.04 -4.26
C ALA A 340 9.09 28.25 -4.85
N HIS A 341 10.08 28.02 -5.72
CA HIS A 341 10.73 29.09 -6.46
C HIS A 341 9.73 29.81 -7.38
N ALA A 342 8.96 29.10 -8.20
CA ALA A 342 7.94 29.72 -9.06
C ALA A 342 6.96 30.56 -8.24
N PHE A 343 6.40 30.00 -7.16
CA PHE A 343 5.49 30.66 -6.23
C PHE A 343 6.10 31.96 -5.66
N SER A 344 7.38 31.95 -5.30
CA SER A 344 8.05 33.15 -4.77
C SER A 344 8.17 34.31 -5.77
N THR A 345 7.93 34.04 -7.06
CA THR A 345 7.98 35.02 -8.17
C THR A 345 6.60 35.41 -8.69
N TRP A 346 5.54 34.78 -8.22
CA TRP A 346 4.18 35.05 -8.68
C TRP A 346 3.58 36.28 -7.98
N GLY A 347 2.89 37.10 -8.76
CA GLY A 347 2.09 38.22 -8.28
C GLY A 347 0.59 37.91 -8.31
N PRO A 348 -0.26 38.89 -7.92
CA PRO A 348 -1.72 38.72 -7.92
C PRO A 348 -2.30 38.29 -9.27
N ASP A 349 -1.76 38.81 -10.38
CA ASP A 349 -2.25 38.47 -11.72
C ASP A 349 -1.89 37.04 -12.14
N ASP A 350 -0.73 36.52 -11.71
CA ASP A 350 -0.36 35.12 -11.91
C ASP A 350 -1.37 34.21 -11.18
N PHE A 351 -1.69 34.51 -9.92
CA PHE A 351 -2.65 33.71 -9.15
C PHE A 351 -4.04 33.74 -9.78
N ARG A 352 -4.56 34.93 -10.15
CA ARG A 352 -5.88 35.06 -10.80
C ARG A 352 -5.99 34.32 -12.14
N ALA A 353 -4.89 34.09 -12.84
CA ALA A 353 -4.89 33.33 -14.09
C ALA A 353 -5.20 31.84 -13.91
N CYS A 354 -5.02 31.30 -12.70
CA CYS A 354 -5.33 29.91 -12.38
C CYS A 354 -6.75 29.79 -11.80
N GLU A 355 -7.58 28.95 -12.41
CA GLU A 355 -8.99 28.79 -12.05
C GLU A 355 -9.21 28.42 -10.57
N TYR A 356 -8.27 27.68 -10.00
CA TYR A 356 -8.30 27.25 -8.61
C TYR A 356 -8.07 28.39 -7.60
N HIS A 357 -7.70 29.61 -8.02
CA HIS A 357 -7.52 30.77 -7.14
C HIS A 357 -8.69 31.77 -7.20
N ARG A 358 -9.82 31.41 -7.83
CA ARG A 358 -10.95 32.33 -8.01
C ARG A 358 -11.70 32.65 -6.72
N GLY A 359 -11.83 31.69 -5.80
CA GLY A 359 -12.58 31.86 -4.56
C GLY A 359 -11.86 32.71 -3.50
N ASP A 360 -12.61 33.21 -2.52
CA ASP A 360 -12.03 33.87 -1.34
C ASP A 360 -11.43 32.83 -0.38
N TRP A 361 -10.24 32.35 -0.74
CA TRP A 361 -9.56 31.29 0.00
C TRP A 361 -9.24 31.63 1.46
N ALA A 362 -9.21 32.91 1.83
CA ALA A 362 -9.08 33.30 3.23
C ALA A 362 -10.39 33.05 3.99
N ALA A 363 -11.53 33.46 3.43
CA ALA A 363 -12.84 33.20 4.02
C ALA A 363 -13.20 31.70 4.00
N ILE A 364 -12.90 30.99 2.91
CA ILE A 364 -13.06 29.54 2.77
C ILE A 364 -12.32 28.79 3.89
N ALA A 365 -11.06 29.15 4.15
CA ALA A 365 -10.26 28.53 5.20
C ALA A 365 -10.90 28.72 6.57
N LEU A 366 -11.36 29.94 6.88
CA LEU A 366 -12.01 30.25 8.15
C LEU A 366 -13.30 29.47 8.34
N ALA A 367 -14.15 29.35 7.31
CA ALA A 367 -15.37 28.56 7.37
C ALA A 367 -15.08 27.07 7.65
N ALA A 368 -14.10 26.50 6.96
CA ALA A 368 -13.71 25.11 7.15
C ALA A 368 -13.09 24.85 8.54
N GLU A 369 -12.27 25.77 9.04
CA GLU A 369 -11.71 25.71 10.40
C GLU A 369 -12.79 25.83 11.49
N ARG A 370 -13.79 26.70 11.30
CA ARG A 370 -14.95 26.79 12.20
C ARG A 370 -15.74 25.48 12.24
N ALA A 371 -15.97 24.86 11.08
CA ALA A 371 -16.67 23.58 10.99
C ALA A 371 -15.88 22.44 11.66
N LEU A 372 -14.57 22.39 11.44
CA LEU A 372 -13.67 21.43 12.08
C LEU A 372 -13.66 21.60 13.61
N ALA A 373 -13.50 22.82 14.10
CA ALA A 373 -13.46 23.13 15.54
C ALA A 373 -14.77 22.80 16.26
N ALA A 374 -15.90 22.86 15.55
CA ALA A 374 -17.19 22.49 16.12
C ALA A 374 -17.36 20.97 16.32
N GLY A 375 -16.48 20.14 15.72
CA GLY A 375 -16.46 18.68 15.87
C GLY A 375 -17.70 17.98 15.29
N GLY A 376 -17.66 16.67 15.11
CA GLY A 376 -18.72 15.88 14.46
C GLY A 376 -18.12 14.90 13.47
N ASP A 377 -18.95 14.15 12.75
CA ASP A 377 -18.45 13.33 11.64
C ASP A 377 -18.12 14.21 10.42
N THR A 378 -17.42 13.63 9.43
CA THR A 378 -16.97 14.34 8.22
C THR A 378 -18.14 14.93 7.42
N ALA A 379 -19.30 14.26 7.40
CA ALA A 379 -20.46 14.74 6.65
C ALA A 379 -21.07 15.98 7.32
N ASP A 380 -21.22 15.95 8.65
CA ASP A 380 -21.71 17.07 9.45
C ASP A 380 -20.76 18.28 9.39
N MET A 381 -19.44 18.02 9.40
CA MET A 381 -18.43 19.08 9.23
C MET A 381 -18.51 19.70 7.82
N ALA A 382 -18.60 18.89 6.77
CA ALA A 382 -18.69 19.39 5.40
C ALA A 382 -19.99 20.16 5.14
N ASP A 383 -21.12 19.69 5.67
CA ASP A 383 -22.41 20.36 5.57
C ASP A 383 -22.39 21.74 6.25
N ARG A 384 -21.77 21.85 7.43
CA ARG A 384 -21.60 23.14 8.10
C ARG A 384 -20.72 24.10 7.31
N ALA A 385 -19.58 23.64 6.80
CA ALA A 385 -18.70 24.48 5.98
C ALA A 385 -19.41 24.93 4.67
N GLY A 386 -20.18 24.05 4.04
CA GLY A 386 -20.94 24.33 2.82
C GLY A 386 -22.21 25.17 3.01
N ARG A 387 -22.59 25.47 4.25
CA ARG A 387 -23.74 26.34 4.59
C ARG A 387 -23.32 27.65 5.23
N ASP A 388 -22.03 27.99 5.18
CA ASP A 388 -21.54 29.24 5.75
C ASP A 388 -22.21 30.44 5.03
N PRO A 389 -22.96 31.30 5.76
CA PRO A 389 -23.69 32.40 5.16
C PRO A 389 -22.79 33.52 4.66
N GLU A 390 -21.51 33.57 5.07
CA GLU A 390 -20.54 34.57 4.63
C GLU A 390 -19.95 34.27 3.25
N LEU A 391 -20.15 33.06 2.74
CA LEU A 391 -19.60 32.59 1.46
C LEU A 391 -20.67 32.58 0.35
N ASP A 392 -20.23 32.79 -0.89
CA ASP A 392 -21.06 32.53 -2.07
C ASP A 392 -21.13 31.03 -2.39
N ASP A 393 -21.93 30.65 -3.40
CA ASP A 393 -22.15 29.24 -3.71
C ASP A 393 -20.87 28.50 -4.15
N HIS A 394 -19.96 29.18 -4.85
CA HIS A 394 -18.69 28.58 -5.27
C HIS A 394 -17.75 28.37 -4.08
N ASP A 395 -17.66 29.37 -3.21
CA ASP A 395 -16.80 29.35 -2.03
C ASP A 395 -17.32 28.35 -0.99
N ARG A 396 -18.63 28.17 -0.87
CA ARG A 396 -19.26 27.10 -0.06
C ARG A 396 -18.84 25.71 -0.51
N GLU A 397 -18.87 25.44 -1.81
CA GLU A 397 -18.42 24.16 -2.37
C GLU A 397 -16.94 23.93 -2.05
N CYS A 398 -16.12 24.97 -2.17
CA CYS A 398 -14.70 24.93 -1.85
C CYS A 398 -14.45 24.70 -0.35
N ALA A 399 -15.20 25.35 0.54
CA ALA A 399 -15.11 25.18 2.00
C ALA A 399 -15.50 23.76 2.42
N ALA A 400 -16.60 23.23 1.88
CA ALA A 400 -16.98 21.82 2.08
C ALA A 400 -15.89 20.88 1.58
N SER A 401 -15.25 21.19 0.43
CA SER A 401 -14.19 20.34 -0.15
C SER A 401 -12.96 20.22 0.74
N LEU A 402 -12.63 21.22 1.57
CA LEU A 402 -11.55 21.11 2.55
C LEU A 402 -11.83 20.08 3.65
N ILE A 403 -13.07 19.59 3.76
CA ILE A 403 -13.49 18.58 4.75
C ILE A 403 -13.73 17.22 4.11
N TYR A 404 -14.51 17.13 3.02
CA TYR A 404 -14.85 15.84 2.38
C TYR A 404 -13.79 15.34 1.38
N ASP A 405 -12.97 16.24 0.83
CA ASP A 405 -11.81 15.94 -0.02
C ASP A 405 -10.60 16.76 0.47
N PRO A 406 -10.16 16.53 1.71
CA PRO A 406 -9.19 17.38 2.38
C PRO A 406 -7.82 17.38 1.68
N ILE A 407 -6.95 18.31 2.08
CA ILE A 407 -5.53 18.20 1.74
C ILE A 407 -4.98 16.98 2.48
N ALA A 408 -4.40 16.03 1.73
CA ALA A 408 -3.93 14.77 2.27
C ALA A 408 -2.41 14.81 2.52
N TRP A 409 -2.01 14.75 3.79
CA TRP A 409 -0.63 14.83 4.25
C TRP A 409 -0.45 14.25 5.67
N SER A 410 0.54 13.37 5.83
CA SER A 410 0.97 12.89 7.14
C SER A 410 2.14 13.71 7.67
N ASP A 411 2.27 13.83 8.98
CA ASP A 411 3.41 14.51 9.60
C ASP A 411 4.74 13.91 9.09
N GLY A 412 5.68 14.78 8.72
CA GLY A 412 6.99 14.35 8.20
C GLY A 412 7.01 14.00 6.70
N ASP A 413 5.86 13.78 6.05
CA ASP A 413 5.82 13.55 4.61
C ASP A 413 6.38 14.76 3.86
N GLU A 414 7.30 14.52 2.93
CA GLU A 414 7.85 15.60 2.11
C GLU A 414 6.88 16.06 1.01
N ALA A 415 5.79 15.33 0.77
CA ALA A 415 4.92 15.51 -0.39
C ALA A 415 3.43 15.38 0.00
N LEU A 416 2.56 16.05 -0.76
CA LEU A 416 1.11 15.95 -0.62
C LEU A 416 0.55 14.86 -1.52
N VAL A 417 -0.38 14.05 -1.04
CA VAL A 417 -1.07 13.05 -1.88
C VAL A 417 -2.17 13.72 -2.72
N ASN A 418 -2.87 14.71 -2.15
CA ASN A 418 -3.95 15.45 -2.80
C ASN A 418 -4.04 16.90 -2.30
N GLY A 419 -4.81 17.74 -2.98
CA GLY A 419 -5.13 19.10 -2.56
C GLY A 419 -4.07 20.14 -2.94
N GLN A 420 -3.18 19.83 -3.89
CA GLN A 420 -2.05 20.69 -4.25
C GLN A 420 -2.49 22.10 -4.70
N HIS A 421 -3.61 22.20 -5.46
CA HIS A 421 -4.19 23.48 -5.88
C HIS A 421 -4.83 24.25 -4.74
N ARG A 422 -5.59 23.56 -3.88
CA ARG A 422 -6.22 24.16 -2.70
C ARG A 422 -5.16 24.75 -1.78
N LEU A 423 -4.08 24.00 -1.52
CA LEU A 423 -2.96 24.50 -0.73
C LEU A 423 -2.28 25.71 -1.38
N CYS A 424 -2.07 25.69 -2.70
CA CYS A 424 -1.50 26.84 -3.42
C CYS A 424 -2.36 28.09 -3.24
N ALA A 425 -3.68 27.94 -3.35
CA ALA A 425 -4.62 29.04 -3.25
C ALA A 425 -4.76 29.57 -1.82
N LEU A 426 -4.81 28.69 -0.82
CA LEU A 426 -4.74 29.03 0.61
C LEU A 426 -3.47 29.82 0.94
N ARG A 427 -2.31 29.36 0.46
CA ARG A 427 -1.03 30.08 0.64
C ARG A 427 -1.06 31.44 -0.05
N ALA A 428 -1.57 31.52 -1.27
CA ALA A 428 -1.65 32.79 -2.02
C ALA A 428 -2.58 33.81 -1.34
N ALA A 429 -3.67 33.34 -0.74
CA ALA A 429 -4.60 34.15 0.05
C ALA A 429 -4.07 34.52 1.44
N GLY A 430 -2.94 33.94 1.87
CA GLY A 430 -2.35 34.22 3.18
C GLY A 430 -3.11 33.58 4.35
N ALA A 431 -3.87 32.51 4.11
CA ALA A 431 -4.47 31.73 5.18
C ALA A 431 -3.38 31.18 6.12
N VAL A 432 -3.70 31.10 7.41
CA VAL A 432 -2.74 30.71 8.46
C VAL A 432 -2.64 29.19 8.58
N SER A 433 -3.80 28.52 8.60
CA SER A 433 -3.96 27.09 8.71
C SER A 433 -5.06 26.60 7.76
N CYS A 434 -5.15 25.28 7.60
CA CYS A 434 -6.30 24.64 6.99
C CYS A 434 -6.54 23.25 7.59
N PRO A 435 -7.74 22.68 7.39
CA PRO A 435 -7.97 21.26 7.60
C PRO A 435 -7.07 20.41 6.69
N VAL A 436 -6.47 19.38 7.29
CA VAL A 436 -5.59 18.40 6.64
C VAL A 436 -5.90 17.03 7.20
N ASP A 437 -6.02 16.04 6.32
CA ASP A 437 -6.22 14.65 6.69
C ASP A 437 -4.94 13.85 6.48
N GLY A 438 -4.66 12.96 7.42
CA GLY A 438 -3.50 12.08 7.40
C GLY A 438 -2.93 11.83 8.80
N ARG A 439 -1.87 11.03 8.83
CA ARG A 439 -1.31 10.53 10.07
C ARG A 439 -0.58 11.62 10.86
N HIS A 440 -0.78 11.68 12.17
CA HIS A 440 -0.07 12.59 13.06
C HIS A 440 0.07 12.02 14.47
N LEU A 441 1.05 12.51 15.21
CA LEU A 441 1.10 12.25 16.66
C LEU A 441 0.19 13.26 17.37
N PRO A 442 -0.65 12.84 18.34
CA PRO A 442 -1.60 13.71 19.03
C PRO A 442 -0.99 14.97 19.67
N ASP A 443 0.25 14.87 20.13
CA ASP A 443 0.96 15.95 20.81
C ASP A 443 1.83 16.81 19.86
N THR A 444 1.78 16.56 18.54
CA THR A 444 2.56 17.36 17.58
C THR A 444 1.94 18.73 17.42
N VAL A 445 2.70 19.75 17.82
CA VAL A 445 2.36 21.16 17.58
C VAL A 445 3.24 21.69 16.47
N HIS A 446 2.62 22.03 15.34
CA HIS A 446 3.28 22.74 14.26
C HIS A 446 3.26 24.24 14.56
N GLU A 447 4.44 24.86 14.67
CA GLU A 447 4.52 26.31 14.85
C GLU A 447 4.27 27.05 13.53
N ALA A 448 3.35 28.01 13.56
CA ALA A 448 3.10 28.88 12.41
C ALA A 448 4.29 29.83 12.18
N ILE A 449 4.89 29.75 10.99
CA ILE A 449 5.98 30.66 10.60
C ILE A 449 5.37 32.01 10.20
N LYS A 450 5.75 33.08 10.90
CA LYS A 450 5.24 34.46 10.68
C LYS A 450 5.69 35.12 9.36
N ALA A 451 6.56 34.48 8.59
CA ALA A 451 7.03 35.00 7.31
C ALA A 451 5.91 34.94 6.25
N THR A 452 5.92 35.87 5.30
CA THR A 452 4.95 35.85 4.20
C THR A 452 5.08 34.58 3.36
N PRO A 453 4.00 34.10 2.70
CA PRO A 453 4.04 32.91 1.87
C PRO A 453 5.18 32.92 0.83
N SER A 454 5.38 34.05 0.13
CA SER A 454 6.47 34.19 -0.85
C SER A 454 7.86 34.13 -0.20
N ALA A 455 8.03 34.65 1.02
CA ALA A 455 9.29 34.56 1.75
C ALA A 455 9.57 33.13 2.22
N GLN A 456 8.56 32.41 2.69
CA GLN A 456 8.65 30.99 3.02
C GLN A 456 9.05 30.17 1.78
N ALA A 457 8.44 30.47 0.62
CA ALA A 457 8.70 29.77 -0.63
C ALA A 457 10.14 29.94 -1.10
N ARG A 458 10.65 31.17 -0.99
CA ARG A 458 12.06 31.49 -1.25
C ARG A 458 13.01 30.74 -0.31
N ALA A 459 12.70 30.73 0.98
CA ALA A 459 13.50 30.01 1.98
C ALA A 459 13.52 28.49 1.73
N HIS A 460 12.38 27.91 1.34
CA HIS A 460 12.27 26.49 1.00
C HIS A 460 13.14 26.13 -0.22
N ALA A 461 13.01 26.91 -1.32
CA ALA A 461 13.83 26.73 -2.52
C ALA A 461 15.34 26.89 -2.22
N ALA A 462 15.73 27.87 -1.41
CA ALA A 462 17.11 28.06 -0.98
C ALA A 462 17.61 26.92 -0.07
N GLY A 463 16.74 26.39 0.80
CA GLY A 463 17.01 25.24 1.66
C GLY A 463 17.38 23.99 0.85
N PHE A 464 16.62 23.70 -0.21
CA PHE A 464 16.91 22.61 -1.14
C PHE A 464 18.33 22.73 -1.73
N TRP A 465 18.68 23.89 -2.31
CA TRP A 465 20.00 24.06 -2.93
C TRP A 465 21.13 23.91 -1.92
N ARG A 466 20.94 24.39 -0.68
CA ARG A 466 21.91 24.21 0.42
C ARG A 466 22.09 22.73 0.77
N ARG A 467 21.01 21.95 0.88
CA ARG A 467 21.06 20.51 1.12
C ARG A 467 21.73 19.76 -0.03
N TYR A 468 21.35 20.07 -1.27
CA TYR A 468 21.93 19.46 -2.47
C TYR A 468 23.45 19.67 -2.54
N VAL A 469 23.92 20.91 -2.37
CA VAL A 469 25.36 21.22 -2.36
C VAL A 469 26.08 20.51 -1.21
N ARG A 470 25.49 20.46 -0.01
CA ARG A 470 26.07 19.74 1.13
C ARG A 470 26.16 18.23 0.85
N GLY A 471 25.13 17.63 0.24
CA GLY A 471 25.11 16.23 -0.15
C GLY A 471 26.22 15.88 -1.15
N LEU A 472 26.47 16.75 -2.12
CA LEU A 472 27.61 16.61 -3.03
C LEU A 472 28.96 16.68 -2.30
N GLY A 473 29.04 17.38 -1.16
CA GLY A 473 30.23 17.49 -0.30
C GLY A 473 30.76 16.16 0.23
N ARG A 474 29.94 15.10 0.25
CA ARG A 474 30.37 13.72 0.52
C ARG A 474 31.28 13.14 -0.59
N PHE A 475 31.35 13.83 -1.73
CA PHE A 475 32.22 13.53 -2.88
C PHE A 475 33.00 14.80 -3.28
N PRO A 476 34.19 15.05 -2.70
CA PRO A 476 34.83 16.37 -2.70
C PRO A 476 35.14 16.95 -4.09
N LEU A 477 35.43 16.11 -5.08
CA LEU A 477 35.67 16.54 -6.47
C LEU A 477 34.38 17.04 -7.16
N THR A 478 33.23 16.47 -6.81
CA THR A 478 31.90 16.81 -7.37
C THR A 478 31.35 18.08 -6.75
N ALA A 479 31.53 18.26 -5.44
CA ALA A 479 31.11 19.46 -4.71
C ALA A 479 31.81 20.73 -5.22
N ALA A 480 33.13 20.67 -5.42
CA ALA A 480 33.91 21.80 -5.91
C ALA A 480 33.55 22.19 -7.35
N ARG A 481 33.09 21.23 -8.17
CA ARG A 481 32.63 21.46 -9.55
C ARG A 481 31.20 22.03 -9.59
N ALA A 482 30.31 21.55 -8.72
CA ALA A 482 28.94 22.05 -8.60
C ALA A 482 28.87 23.45 -7.98
N MET A 483 29.67 23.77 -6.97
CA MET A 483 29.78 25.14 -6.42
C MET A 483 30.37 26.12 -7.45
N ARG A 484 31.23 25.64 -8.35
CA ARG A 484 31.75 26.45 -9.47
C ARG A 484 30.74 26.61 -10.60
N SER A 485 29.70 25.79 -10.69
CA SER A 485 28.66 25.94 -11.71
C SER A 485 27.98 27.30 -11.55
N ALA A 486 27.97 28.07 -12.64
CA ALA A 486 27.31 29.36 -12.72
C ALA A 486 25.80 29.24 -12.42
N ARG A 487 25.20 28.07 -12.69
CA ARG A 487 23.79 27.76 -12.43
C ARG A 487 23.48 27.76 -10.93
N VAL A 488 24.29 27.08 -10.10
CA VAL A 488 24.08 27.04 -8.64
C VAL A 488 24.28 28.43 -8.02
N ARG A 489 25.34 29.15 -8.42
CA ARG A 489 25.62 30.51 -7.92
C ARG A 489 24.61 31.55 -8.38
N ARG A 490 24.01 31.38 -9.56
CA ARG A 490 22.89 32.22 -10.02
C ARG A 490 21.66 31.95 -9.17
N ARG A 491 21.30 30.68 -8.94
CA ARG A 491 20.12 30.31 -8.15
C ARG A 491 20.16 30.79 -6.71
N LEU A 492 21.29 30.63 -6.03
CA LEU A 492 21.41 31.15 -4.67
C LEU A 492 21.26 32.68 -4.65
N ARG A 493 21.84 33.40 -5.62
CA ARG A 493 21.67 34.87 -5.73
C ARG A 493 20.23 35.29 -6.04
N ASP A 494 19.55 34.59 -6.94
CA ASP A 494 18.16 34.89 -7.30
C ASP A 494 17.21 34.68 -6.09
N LEU A 495 17.61 33.83 -5.14
CA LEU A 495 16.84 33.47 -3.94
C LEU A 495 17.24 34.28 -2.69
N GLY A 496 18.15 35.25 -2.81
CA GLY A 496 18.61 36.12 -1.71
C GLY A 496 19.59 35.42 -0.77
#